data_AF-A0A3S4RT99-F1
#
_entry.id   AF-A0A3S4RT99-F1
#
_cell.length_a   1.000
_cell.length_b   1.000
_cell.length_c   1.000
_cell.angle_alpha   90.00
_cell.angle_beta   90.00
_cell.angle_gamma   90.00
#
_symmetry.space_group_name_H-M   'P 1'
#
loop_
_entity.id
_entity.type
_entity.pdbx_description
1 polymer ?
#
loop_
_entity_poly.entity_id
_entity_poly.type
_entity_poly.pdbx_seq_one_letter_code
_entity_poly.pdbx_strand_id
1 'polypeptide(L)'
;MGWLFSSRTRSELIQDLIRPEDTARASVRVLVHALRGNVLWSVTEVTAKATGVHPDLAPGESMRFIRCDLLQRSGGEWGYKAMDESMAPYYYSCPLRYLGMAKELSPGWREKVRAHHARRRQSATATAGAVAR
;
A
#
# COMPACT_ATOMS: atom_id res chain seq x y z
N MET A 1 3.59 -16.12 -0.15
CA MET A 1 4.02 -14.70 -0.27
C MET A 1 5.38 -14.53 0.41
N GLY A 2 6.45 -14.76 -0.36
CA GLY A 2 7.84 -14.66 0.11
C GLY A 2 8.42 -13.26 -0.11
N TRP A 3 9.70 -13.11 0.24
CA TRP A 3 10.48 -11.92 -0.09
C TRP A 3 11.10 -12.06 -1.49
N LEU A 4 11.13 -10.98 -2.24
CA LEU A 4 11.84 -10.88 -3.52
C LEU A 4 12.96 -9.87 -3.36
N PHE A 5 14.21 -10.32 -3.48
CA PHE A 5 15.41 -9.49 -3.41
C PHE A 5 15.99 -9.25 -4.80
N SER A 6 16.63 -8.09 -4.97
CA SER A 6 17.34 -7.74 -6.20
C SER A 6 18.50 -6.81 -5.89
N SER A 7 19.45 -6.72 -6.81
CA SER A 7 20.58 -5.79 -6.76
C SER A 7 20.19 -4.31 -6.92
N ARG A 8 18.90 -4.01 -7.13
CA ARG A 8 18.38 -2.64 -7.24
C ARG A 8 18.63 -1.85 -5.97
N THR A 9 18.86 -0.55 -6.13
CA THR A 9 18.76 0.38 -5.02
C THR A 9 17.32 0.45 -4.50
N ARG A 10 17.14 0.94 -3.27
CA ARG A 10 15.81 1.15 -2.68
C ARG A 10 14.92 2.02 -3.55
N SER A 11 15.49 3.07 -4.15
CA SER A 11 14.76 4.01 -4.99
C SER A 11 14.32 3.36 -6.30
N GLU A 12 15.19 2.62 -6.96
CA GLU A 12 14.83 1.85 -8.17
C GLU A 12 13.78 0.79 -7.88
N LEU A 13 13.89 0.10 -6.75
CA LEU A 13 12.88 -0.85 -6.31
C LEU A 13 11.51 -0.17 -6.12
N ILE A 14 11.46 1.00 -5.47
CA ILE A 14 10.22 1.75 -5.30
C ILE A 14 9.65 2.16 -6.67
N GLN A 15 10.48 2.64 -7.60
CA GLN A 15 10.05 3.01 -8.95
C GLN A 15 9.47 1.83 -9.72
N ASP A 16 10.10 0.65 -9.62
CA ASP A 16 9.60 -0.58 -10.23
C ASP A 16 8.24 -0.98 -9.63
N LEU A 17 8.07 -0.89 -8.31
CA LEU A 17 6.83 -1.24 -7.62
C LEU A 17 5.63 -0.32 -7.94
N ILE A 18 5.90 0.94 -8.32
CA ILE A 18 4.85 1.91 -8.71
C ILE A 18 4.69 2.05 -10.22
N ARG A 19 5.50 1.34 -11.02
CA ARG A 19 5.43 1.40 -12.46
C ARG A 19 4.06 0.87 -12.93
N PRO A 20 3.34 1.60 -13.79
CA PRO A 20 2.15 1.07 -14.43
C PRO A 20 2.49 -0.16 -15.27
N GLU A 21 1.60 -1.14 -15.26
CA GLU A 21 1.74 -2.33 -16.10
C GLU A 21 0.52 -2.42 -17.01
N ASP A 22 0.76 -2.64 -18.29
CA ASP A 22 -0.31 -2.91 -19.23
C ASP A 22 -0.04 -4.20 -19.99
N THR A 23 -0.97 -5.15 -19.88
CA THR A 23 -0.89 -6.46 -20.50
C THR A 23 -2.15 -6.70 -21.32
N ALA A 24 -2.13 -7.75 -22.16
CA ALA A 24 -3.34 -8.16 -22.90
C ALA A 24 -4.52 -8.51 -21.98
N ARG A 25 -4.26 -8.93 -20.74
CA ARG A 25 -5.32 -9.35 -19.79
C ARG A 25 -5.79 -8.24 -18.85
N ALA A 26 -4.91 -7.34 -18.44
CA ALA A 26 -5.26 -6.29 -17.48
C ALA A 26 -4.32 -5.09 -17.58
N SER A 27 -4.83 -3.92 -17.17
CA SER A 27 -4.05 -2.72 -16.91
C SER A 27 -4.01 -2.46 -15.41
N VAL A 28 -2.82 -2.18 -14.88
CA VAL A 28 -2.56 -1.91 -13.46
C VAL A 28 -1.92 -0.54 -13.34
N ARG A 29 -2.50 0.33 -12.52
CA ARG A 29 -2.02 1.70 -12.31
C ARG A 29 -1.96 2.04 -10.82
N VAL A 30 -0.88 2.66 -10.39
CA VAL A 30 -0.78 3.27 -9.05
C VAL A 30 -1.33 4.69 -9.12
N LEU A 31 -2.44 4.94 -8.43
CA LEU A 31 -3.09 6.25 -8.41
C LEU A 31 -2.37 7.22 -7.47
N VAL A 32 -1.89 6.71 -6.35
CA VAL A 32 -1.17 7.48 -5.33
C VAL A 32 -0.33 6.52 -4.49
N HIS A 33 0.82 7.00 -4.03
CA HIS A 33 1.70 6.23 -3.15
C HIS A 33 2.32 7.12 -2.07
N ALA A 34 2.72 6.49 -0.96
CA ALA A 34 3.43 7.14 0.12
C ALA A 34 4.34 6.15 0.84
N LEU A 35 5.55 6.61 1.14
CA LEU A 35 6.48 5.86 1.96
C LEU A 35 6.30 6.20 3.44
N ARG A 36 6.20 5.18 4.31
CA ARG A 36 6.12 5.32 5.77
C ARG A 36 7.09 4.36 6.43
N GLY A 37 8.28 4.87 6.79
CA GLY A 37 9.40 4.03 7.18
C GLY A 37 9.81 3.13 6.02
N ASN A 38 9.72 1.81 6.24
CA ASN A 38 9.99 0.79 5.24
C ASN A 38 8.73 0.15 4.63
N VAL A 39 7.59 0.81 4.74
CA VAL A 39 6.35 0.37 4.09
C VAL A 39 5.99 1.33 2.97
N LEU A 40 5.93 0.82 1.75
CA LEU A 40 5.37 1.53 0.60
C LEU A 40 3.87 1.23 0.56
N TRP A 41 3.07 2.27 0.81
CA TRP A 41 1.62 2.21 0.68
C TRP A 41 1.22 2.78 -0.67
N SER A 42 0.34 2.09 -1.39
CA SER A 42 -0.21 2.58 -2.65
C SER A 42 -1.70 2.24 -2.79
N VAL A 43 -2.43 3.10 -3.52
CA VAL A 43 -3.75 2.76 -4.03
C VAL A 43 -3.57 2.33 -5.48
N THR A 44 -3.88 1.07 -5.75
CA THR A 44 -3.73 0.45 -7.07
C THR A 44 -5.10 0.26 -7.69
N GLU A 45 -5.24 0.69 -8.94
CA GLU A 45 -6.38 0.40 -9.79
C GLU A 45 -6.03 -0.71 -10.77
N VAL A 46 -6.84 -1.77 -10.81
CA VAL A 46 -6.74 -2.85 -11.77
C VAL A 46 -7.98 -2.82 -12.64
N THR A 47 -7.78 -2.69 -13.96
CA THR A 47 -8.81 -2.76 -14.98
C THR A 47 -8.68 -4.09 -15.71
N ALA A 48 -9.74 -4.90 -15.71
CA ALA A 48 -9.76 -6.16 -16.43
C ALA A 48 -9.96 -5.89 -17.94
N LYS A 49 -9.13 -6.49 -18.79
CA LYS A 49 -9.29 -6.50 -20.26
C LYS A 49 -9.76 -7.86 -20.78
N ALA A 50 -9.63 -8.90 -19.96
CA ALA A 50 -10.09 -10.25 -20.21
C ALA A 50 -10.80 -10.82 -18.97
N THR A 51 -11.55 -11.90 -19.15
CA THR A 51 -12.17 -12.62 -18.03
C THR A 51 -11.10 -13.29 -17.15
N GLY A 52 -11.42 -13.50 -15.87
CA GLY A 52 -10.53 -14.19 -14.93
C GLY A 52 -9.31 -13.40 -14.48
N VAL A 53 -9.35 -12.06 -14.55
CA VAL A 53 -8.34 -11.17 -13.93
C VAL A 53 -8.55 -11.07 -12.43
N HIS A 54 -9.80 -10.92 -11.99
CA HIS A 54 -10.22 -10.94 -10.60
C HIS A 54 -11.62 -11.57 -10.55
N PRO A 55 -11.99 -12.32 -9.49
CA PRO A 55 -13.32 -12.93 -9.37
C PRO A 55 -14.47 -11.94 -9.52
N ASP A 56 -14.25 -10.71 -9.03
CA ASP A 56 -15.25 -9.63 -9.04
C ASP A 56 -15.13 -8.68 -10.25
N LEU A 57 -14.36 -9.00 -11.29
CA LEU A 57 -14.19 -8.10 -12.45
C LEU A 57 -14.54 -8.77 -13.78
N ALA A 58 -15.52 -8.21 -14.48
CA ALA A 58 -15.74 -8.45 -15.90
C ALA A 58 -14.80 -7.59 -16.78
N PRO A 59 -14.57 -7.97 -18.06
CA PRO A 59 -13.81 -7.14 -18.99
C PRO A 59 -14.40 -5.72 -19.08
N GLY A 60 -13.55 -4.70 -18.97
CA GLY A 60 -13.90 -3.29 -18.93
C GLY A 60 -14.09 -2.72 -17.52
N GLU A 61 -14.30 -3.56 -16.51
CA GLU A 61 -14.47 -3.12 -15.13
C GLU A 61 -13.13 -2.88 -14.42
N SER A 62 -13.16 -2.04 -13.40
CA SER A 62 -12.00 -1.69 -12.60
C SER A 62 -12.26 -1.81 -11.11
N MET A 63 -11.24 -2.22 -10.36
CA MET A 63 -11.26 -2.23 -8.90
C MET A 63 -10.05 -1.49 -8.34
N ARG A 64 -10.27 -0.77 -7.25
CA ARG A 64 -9.21 -0.10 -6.48
C ARG A 64 -9.01 -0.79 -5.15
N PHE A 65 -7.77 -1.06 -4.78
CA PHE A 65 -7.42 -1.62 -3.48
C PHE A 65 -6.14 -0.98 -2.92
N ILE A 66 -5.94 -1.12 -1.61
CA ILE A 66 -4.73 -0.64 -0.94
C ILE A 66 -3.69 -1.74 -0.94
N ARG A 67 -2.52 -1.45 -1.52
CA ARG A 67 -1.33 -2.29 -1.50
C ARG A 67 -0.36 -1.85 -0.39
N CYS A 68 0.32 -2.83 0.18
CA CYS A 68 1.30 -2.73 1.25
C CYS A 68 2.55 -3.52 0.85
N ASP A 69 3.57 -2.83 0.32
CA ASP A 69 4.85 -3.44 0.02
C ASP A 69 5.83 -3.16 1.17
N LEU A 70 6.22 -4.20 1.90
CA LEU A 70 7.29 -4.09 2.89
C LEU A 70 8.61 -4.08 2.18
N LEU A 71 9.49 -3.15 2.51
CA LEU A 71 10.83 -3.02 1.97
C LEU A 71 11.84 -3.44 3.03
N GLN A 72 12.83 -4.24 2.65
CA GLN A 72 13.89 -4.66 3.57
C GLN A 72 15.22 -4.74 2.84
N ARG A 73 16.30 -4.41 3.55
CA ARG A 73 17.66 -4.66 3.08
C ARG A 73 18.20 -5.94 3.72
N SER A 74 18.78 -6.83 2.93
CA SER A 74 19.43 -8.06 3.41
C SER A 74 20.61 -8.39 2.51
N GLY A 75 21.76 -8.78 3.08
CA GLY A 75 22.93 -9.17 2.29
C GLY A 75 23.47 -8.09 1.34
N GLY A 76 23.22 -6.80 1.64
CA GLY A 76 23.56 -5.68 0.75
C GLY A 76 22.48 -5.33 -0.27
N GLU A 77 21.55 -6.24 -0.56
CA GLU A 77 20.48 -6.11 -1.54
C GLU A 77 19.19 -5.54 -0.94
N TRP A 78 18.34 -4.94 -1.78
CA TRP A 78 17.00 -4.54 -1.40
C TRP A 78 15.98 -5.54 -1.91
N GLY A 79 15.02 -5.85 -1.04
CA GLY A 79 13.89 -6.68 -1.40
C GLY A 79 12.58 -6.13 -0.89
N TYR A 80 11.50 -6.71 -1.43
CA TYR A 80 10.15 -6.40 -1.02
C TYR A 80 9.33 -7.65 -0.75
N LYS A 81 8.30 -7.49 0.08
CA LYS A 81 7.22 -8.44 0.24
C LYS A 81 5.91 -7.72 -0.06
N ALA A 82 5.29 -8.09 -1.17
CA ALA A 82 3.98 -7.57 -1.55
C ALA A 82 2.89 -8.18 -0.65
N MET A 83 1.98 -7.32 -0.20
CA MET A 83 0.73 -7.65 0.49
C MET A 83 -0.30 -6.59 0.11
N ASP A 84 -1.56 -6.82 0.46
CA ASP A 84 -2.64 -5.87 0.28
C ASP A 84 -3.59 -5.86 1.49
N GLU A 85 -4.59 -4.99 1.46
CA GLU A 85 -5.59 -4.82 2.52
C GLU A 85 -6.30 -6.13 2.91
N SER A 86 -6.59 -7.03 1.97
CA SER A 86 -7.31 -8.29 2.24
C SER A 86 -6.54 -9.21 3.19
N MET A 87 -5.22 -9.06 3.27
CA MET A 87 -4.37 -9.85 4.16
C MET A 87 -4.31 -9.29 5.60
N ALA A 88 -4.99 -8.17 5.87
CA ALA A 88 -5.01 -7.48 7.15
C ALA A 88 -3.61 -7.33 7.80
N PRO A 89 -2.64 -6.68 7.11
CA PRO A 89 -1.27 -6.62 7.58
C PRO A 89 -1.18 -5.92 8.95
N TYR A 90 -0.28 -6.36 9.83
CA TYR A 90 -0.03 -5.74 11.15
C TYR A 90 0.64 -4.35 11.08
N TYR A 91 0.49 -3.63 9.96
CA TYR A 91 1.02 -2.30 9.72
C TYR A 91 -0.15 -1.32 9.57
N TYR A 92 -0.12 -0.23 10.33
CA TYR A 92 -1.25 0.70 10.45
C TYR A 92 -0.91 2.15 10.05
N SER A 93 0.27 2.36 9.46
CA SER A 93 0.75 3.68 9.03
C SER A 93 0.17 4.16 7.70
N CYS A 94 -0.71 3.36 7.08
CA CYS A 94 -1.40 3.69 5.82
C CYS A 94 -2.06 5.08 5.90
N PRO A 95 -1.86 5.98 4.92
CA PRO A 95 -2.51 7.29 4.91
C PRO A 95 -4.05 7.19 4.96
N LEU A 96 -4.69 7.92 5.88
CA LEU A 96 -6.15 7.89 6.06
C LEU A 96 -6.94 8.17 4.78
N ARG A 97 -6.43 9.05 3.90
CA ARG A 97 -7.09 9.37 2.62
C ARG A 97 -7.23 8.15 1.71
N TYR A 98 -6.35 7.15 1.80
CA TYR A 98 -6.41 5.95 0.96
C TYR A 98 -7.63 5.09 1.26
N LEU A 99 -8.10 5.10 2.52
CA LEU A 99 -9.29 4.35 2.92
C LEU A 99 -10.53 4.77 2.13
N GLY A 100 -10.63 6.05 1.74
CA GLY A 100 -11.73 6.56 0.92
C GLY A 100 -11.54 6.37 -0.59
N MET A 101 -10.37 5.93 -1.05
CA MET A 101 -10.04 5.79 -2.47
C MET A 101 -10.15 4.36 -3.00
N ALA A 102 -10.30 3.38 -2.10
CA ALA A 102 -10.22 1.96 -2.40
C ALA A 102 -11.44 1.20 -1.85
N LYS A 103 -11.82 0.12 -2.54
CA LYS A 103 -12.81 -0.86 -2.05
C LYS A 103 -12.39 -1.34 -0.66
N GLU A 104 -13.34 -1.41 0.25
CA GLU A 104 -13.09 -1.93 1.58
C GLU A 104 -12.98 -3.44 1.54
N LEU A 105 -11.80 -3.97 1.91
CA LEU A 105 -11.49 -5.39 1.92
C LEU A 105 -11.27 -5.92 3.34
N SER A 106 -10.87 -5.05 4.28
CA SER A 106 -10.69 -5.44 5.68
C SER A 106 -11.14 -4.32 6.63
N PRO A 107 -12.42 -4.30 7.03
CA PRO A 107 -12.96 -3.27 7.93
C PRO A 107 -12.20 -3.17 9.26
N GLY A 108 -11.90 -4.32 9.88
CA GLY A 108 -11.17 -4.37 11.15
C GLY A 108 -9.73 -3.87 11.04
N TRP A 109 -9.07 -4.06 9.90
CA TRP A 109 -7.76 -3.46 9.65
C TRP A 109 -7.86 -1.94 9.50
N ARG A 110 -8.87 -1.43 8.79
CA ARG A 110 -9.09 0.01 8.62
C ARG A 110 -9.38 0.71 9.94
N GLU A 111 -10.13 0.08 10.84
CA GLU A 111 -10.33 0.60 12.19
C GLU A 111 -9.00 0.77 12.93
N LYS A 112 -8.11 -0.22 12.86
CA LYS A 112 -6.77 -0.14 13.47
C LYS A 112 -5.91 0.96 12.84
N VAL A 113 -6.01 1.18 11.52
CA VAL A 113 -5.39 2.33 10.84
C VAL A 113 -5.91 3.65 11.41
N ARG A 114 -7.23 3.81 11.54
CA ARG A 114 -7.85 5.01 12.13
C ARG A 114 -7.36 5.23 13.57
N ALA A 115 -7.36 4.18 14.39
CA ALA A 115 -6.89 4.23 15.77
C ALA A 115 -5.39 4.56 15.87
N HIS A 116 -4.56 4.09 14.94
CA HIS A 116 -3.13 4.43 14.89
C HIS A 116 -2.93 5.93 14.64
N HIS A 117 -3.63 6.52 13.67
CA HIS A 117 -3.53 7.96 13.39
C HIS A 117 -4.13 8.82 14.51
N ALA A 118 -5.24 8.41 15.11
CA ALA A 118 -5.83 9.10 16.26
C ALA A 118 -4.84 9.20 17.43
N ARG A 119 -4.19 8.08 17.78
CA ARG A 119 -3.16 8.04 18.83
C ARG A 119 -1.98 8.97 18.51
N ARG A 120 -1.47 8.95 17.27
CA ARG A 120 -0.36 9.82 16.86
C ARG A 120 -0.71 11.31 16.91
N ARG A 121 -1.95 11.67 16.56
CA ARG A 121 -2.42 13.06 16.65
C ARG A 121 -2.46 13.53 18.10
N GLN A 122 -2.96 12.70 19.01
CA GLN A 122 -2.98 13.01 20.45
C GLN A 122 -1.56 13.21 21.01
N SER A 123 -0.61 12.34 20.64
CA SER A 123 0.79 12.48 21.06
C SER A 123 1.42 13.77 20.54
N ALA A 124 1.18 14.14 19.27
CA ALA A 124 1.72 15.38 18.69
C ALA A 124 1.17 16.63 19.40
N THR A 125 -0.12 16.67 19.70
CA THR A 125 -0.74 17.78 20.45
C THR A 125 -0.18 17.88 21.87
N ALA A 126 0.04 16.75 22.55
CA ALA A 126 0.62 16.72 23.90
C ALA A 126 2.06 17.28 23.92
N THR A 127 2.90 16.89 22.95
CA THR A 127 4.28 17.41 22.84
C THR A 127 4.29 18.90 22.50
N ALA A 128 3.44 19.38 21.60
CA ALA A 128 3.35 20.80 21.26
C ALA A 128 2.93 21.67 22.47
N GLY A 129 2.02 21.17 23.31
CA GLY A 129 1.63 21.84 24.55
C GLY A 129 2.70 21.84 25.64
N ALA A 130 3.66 20.91 25.59
CA ALA A 130 4.78 20.83 26.53
C ALA A 130 5.98 21.73 26.13
N VAL A 131 6.19 21.95 24.82
CA VAL A 131 7.26 22.86 24.32
C VAL A 131 6.87 24.34 24.42
N ALA A 132 5.57 24.63 24.50
CA ALA A 132 5.04 25.99 24.63
C ALA A 132 4.93 26.50 26.08
N ARG A 133 5.48 25.77 27.07
CA ARG A 133 5.51 26.12 28.50
C ARG A 133 6.94 26.30 28.97
#